data_AF-A0A841JXM4-F1
#
_entry.id   AF-A0A841JXM4-F1
#
_cell.length_a   1.000
_cell.length_b   1.000
_cell.length_c   1.000
_cell.angle_alpha   90.00
_cell.angle_beta   90.00
_cell.angle_gamma   90.00
#
_symmetry.space_group_name_H-M   'P 1'
#
loop_
_entity.id
_entity.type
_entity.pdbx_description
1 polymer ?
#
loop_
_entity_poly.entity_id
_entity_poly.type
_entity_poly.pdbx_seq_one_letter_code
_entity_poly.pdbx_strand_id
1 'polypeptide(L)'
;MPATSSAEKKRRAPARRKKKKLAIGIWWPPLVGIIVTPFAIHAASILALEGPQALRLLYPYVVLVKEPVIGLSNDLGNNLSQGLLYAQFPLYGLLMALILRFKHLAAALGTVIAVHALGIGFLLLLTYFHTH
;
A
#
# COMPACT_ATOMS: atom_id res chain seq x y z
N MET A 1 68.82 -25.00 24.67
CA MET A 1 67.59 -25.80 24.54
C MET A 1 66.37 -24.87 24.61
N PRO A 2 65.27 -25.19 23.92
CA PRO A 2 64.46 -24.23 23.16
C PRO A 2 63.26 -23.61 23.92
N ALA A 3 62.73 -22.57 23.26
CA ALA A 3 61.58 -21.71 23.50
C ALA A 3 60.34 -22.27 24.22
N THR A 4 59.68 -21.41 24.99
CA THR A 4 58.22 -21.46 25.19
C THR A 4 57.59 -20.15 24.71
N SER A 5 57.17 -20.19 23.44
CA SER A 5 56.32 -19.19 22.79
C SER A 5 54.91 -19.25 23.41
N SER A 6 54.50 -18.18 24.09
CA SER A 6 53.13 -17.98 24.55
C SER A 6 52.24 -17.68 23.34
N ALA A 7 51.66 -18.75 22.75
CA ALA A 7 50.67 -18.63 21.71
C ALA A 7 49.36 -18.04 22.29
N GLU A 8 49.22 -16.73 22.18
CA GLU A 8 47.99 -16.00 22.45
C GLU A 8 46.91 -16.44 21.46
N LYS A 9 46.01 -17.33 21.92
CA LYS A 9 44.88 -17.84 21.15
C LYS A 9 43.83 -16.74 20.98
N LYS A 10 44.06 -15.84 20.03
CA LYS A 10 43.11 -14.81 19.58
C LYS A 10 41.84 -15.48 19.05
N ARG A 11 40.85 -15.68 19.94
CA ARG A 11 39.49 -16.14 19.60
C ARG A 11 38.86 -15.12 18.65
N ARG A 12 39.01 -15.34 17.34
CA ARG A 12 38.24 -14.63 16.31
C ARG A 12 36.79 -15.02 16.50
N ALA A 13 35.98 -14.10 17.03
CA ALA A 13 34.53 -14.24 17.05
C ALA A 13 34.05 -14.57 15.62
N PRO A 14 33.14 -15.53 15.43
CA PRO A 14 32.63 -15.85 14.11
C PRO A 14 31.93 -14.60 13.58
N ALA A 15 32.50 -14.00 12.53
CA ALA A 15 31.84 -12.96 11.78
C ALA A 15 30.49 -13.53 11.33
N ARG A 16 29.40 -13.13 12.01
CA ARG A 16 28.03 -13.43 11.60
C ARG A 16 27.89 -12.87 10.20
N ARG A 17 28.08 -13.73 9.19
CA ARG A 17 27.78 -13.44 7.79
C ARG A 17 26.31 -13.04 7.79
N LYS A 18 26.04 -11.73 7.74
CA LYS A 18 24.71 -11.19 7.46
C LYS A 18 24.36 -11.73 6.08
N LYS A 19 23.64 -12.85 6.03
CA LYS A 19 23.02 -13.33 4.79
C LYS A 19 22.21 -12.14 4.30
N LYS A 20 22.64 -11.52 3.20
CA LYS A 20 21.87 -10.50 2.48
C LYS A 20 20.56 -11.20 2.12
N LYS A 21 19.52 -11.05 2.95
CA LYS A 21 18.19 -11.54 2.62
C LYS A 21 17.83 -10.83 1.33
N LEU A 22 17.73 -11.64 0.28
CA LEU A 22 17.43 -11.20 -1.07
C LEU A 22 16.24 -10.24 -1.00
N ALA A 23 16.42 -9.00 -1.46
CA ALA A 23 15.42 -7.93 -1.40
C ALA A 23 14.10 -8.28 -2.14
N ILE A 24 14.08 -9.42 -2.85
CA ILE A 24 12.91 -10.03 -3.48
C ILE A 24 11.79 -10.29 -2.46
N GLY A 25 12.14 -10.61 -1.20
CA GLY A 25 11.14 -10.86 -0.15
C GLY A 25 10.31 -9.65 0.28
N ILE A 26 10.60 -8.43 -0.18
CA ILE A 26 9.84 -7.22 0.16
C ILE A 26 8.83 -6.82 -0.92
N TRP A 27 8.96 -7.33 -2.15
CA TRP A 27 8.13 -6.94 -3.29
C TRP A 27 6.87 -7.80 -3.49
N TRP A 28 6.58 -8.71 -2.56
CA TRP A 28 5.35 -9.50 -2.61
C TRP A 28 4.05 -8.66 -2.43
N PRO A 29 3.99 -7.57 -1.65
CA PRO A 29 2.72 -6.86 -1.46
C PRO A 29 2.16 -6.21 -2.73
N PRO A 30 2.96 -5.55 -3.62
CA PRO A 30 2.48 -5.11 -4.93
C PRO A 30 1.90 -6.23 -5.78
N LEU A 31 2.54 -7.41 -5.78
CA LEU A 31 2.06 -8.57 -6.52
C LEU A 31 0.69 -9.04 -6.00
N VAL A 32 0.53 -9.08 -4.67
CA VAL A 32 -0.77 -9.35 -4.05
C VAL A 32 -1.78 -8.28 -4.43
N GLY A 33 -1.40 -7.01 -4.42
CA GLY A 33 -2.25 -5.91 -4.89
C GLY A 33 -2.76 -6.12 -6.31
N ILE A 34 -1.89 -6.50 -7.24
CA ILE A 34 -2.24 -6.82 -8.64
C ILE A 34 -3.22 -8.01 -8.71
N ILE A 35 -2.95 -9.08 -7.95
CA ILE A 35 -3.81 -10.27 -7.92
C ILE A 35 -5.19 -9.95 -7.34
N VAL A 36 -5.27 -9.07 -6.33
CA VAL A 36 -6.53 -8.67 -5.68
C VAL A 36 -7.36 -7.75 -6.56
N THR A 37 -6.75 -6.91 -7.40
CA THR A 37 -7.46 -5.96 -8.28
C THR A 37 -8.65 -6.55 -9.05
N PRO A 38 -8.54 -7.66 -9.82
CA PRO A 38 -9.69 -8.20 -10.55
C PRO A 38 -10.84 -8.64 -9.63
N PHE A 39 -10.54 -9.17 -8.45
CA PHE A 39 -11.56 -9.53 -7.47
C PHE A 39 -12.24 -8.29 -6.88
N ALA A 40 -11.46 -7.24 -6.60
CA ALA A 40 -12.00 -5.99 -6.11
C ALA A 40 -12.85 -5.25 -7.16
N ILE A 41 -12.46 -5.29 -8.44
CA ILE A 41 -13.28 -4.76 -9.54
C ILE A 41 -14.59 -5.54 -9.64
N HIS A 42 -14.53 -6.87 -9.56
CA HIS A 42 -15.73 -7.69 -9.56
C HIS A 42 -16.64 -7.38 -8.36
N ALA A 43 -16.07 -7.27 -7.15
CA ALA A 43 -16.79 -6.84 -5.97
C ALA A 43 -17.41 -5.45 -6.14
N ALA A 44 -16.69 -4.48 -6.71
CA ALA A 44 -17.21 -3.16 -7.01
C ALA A 44 -18.38 -3.19 -7.99
N SER A 45 -18.35 -4.07 -9.00
CA SER A 45 -19.45 -4.21 -9.96
C SER A 45 -20.73 -4.73 -9.30
N ILE A 46 -20.60 -5.65 -8.33
CA ILE A 46 -21.73 -6.15 -7.54
C ILE A 46 -22.21 -5.06 -6.57
N LEU A 47 -21.28 -4.42 -5.84
CA LEU A 47 -21.59 -3.39 -4.87
C LEU A 47 -22.17 -2.12 -5.50
N ALA A 48 -21.87 -1.83 -6.76
CA ALA A 48 -22.49 -0.72 -7.48
C ALA A 48 -24.03 -0.88 -7.58
N LEU A 49 -24.55 -2.11 -7.48
CA LEU A 49 -25.98 -2.39 -7.44
C LEU A 49 -26.63 -1.98 -6.11
N GLU A 50 -25.88 -2.03 -5.01
CA GLU A 50 -26.31 -1.57 -3.67
C GLU A 50 -26.28 -0.04 -3.53
N GLY A 51 -25.67 0.64 -4.51
CA GLY A 51 -25.66 2.09 -4.63
C GLY A 51 -24.29 2.74 -4.41
N PRO A 52 -24.22 4.09 -4.51
CA PRO A 52 -22.96 4.82 -4.59
C PRO A 52 -22.09 4.73 -3.34
N GLN A 53 -22.69 4.46 -2.18
CA GLN A 53 -21.96 4.39 -0.90
C GLN A 53 -20.97 3.24 -0.85
N ALA A 54 -21.31 2.10 -1.44
CA ALA A 54 -20.44 0.93 -1.42
C ALA A 54 -19.16 1.14 -2.24
N LEU A 55 -19.25 1.88 -3.36
CA LEU A 55 -18.08 2.29 -4.14
C LEU A 55 -17.19 3.29 -3.40
N ARG A 56 -17.77 4.20 -2.61
CA ARG A 56 -17.00 5.14 -1.77
C ARG A 56 -16.16 4.41 -0.73
N LEU A 57 -16.65 3.29 -0.20
CA LEU A 57 -15.92 2.46 0.75
C LEU A 57 -14.82 1.65 0.06
N LEU A 58 -15.11 1.01 -1.07
CA LEU A 58 -14.15 0.11 -1.71
C LEU A 58 -13.06 0.85 -2.52
N TYR A 59 -13.44 1.95 -3.17
CA TYR A 59 -12.59 2.73 -4.07
C TYR A 59 -12.70 4.25 -3.80
N PRO A 60 -12.32 4.70 -2.59
CA PRO A 60 -12.49 6.10 -2.20
C PRO A 60 -11.76 7.06 -3.15
N TYR A 61 -10.57 6.72 -3.61
CA TYR A 61 -9.80 7.59 -4.49
C TYR A 61 -10.34 7.65 -5.92
N VAL A 62 -10.96 6.57 -6.39
CA VAL A 62 -11.64 6.55 -7.71
C VAL A 62 -12.82 7.50 -7.70
N VAL A 63 -13.61 7.49 -6.62
CA VAL A 63 -14.73 8.42 -6.48
C VAL A 63 -14.22 9.85 -6.30
N LEU A 64 -13.19 10.03 -5.47
CA LEU A 64 -12.67 11.35 -5.13
C LEU A 64 -12.22 12.15 -6.34
N VAL A 65 -11.49 11.56 -7.28
CA VAL A 65 -11.04 12.27 -8.50
C VAL A 65 -12.17 12.62 -9.46
N LYS A 66 -13.38 12.10 -9.24
CA LYS A 66 -14.58 12.45 -10.01
C LYS A 66 -15.44 13.50 -9.32
N GLU A 67 -15.10 13.90 -8.10
CA GLU A 67 -15.86 14.92 -7.37
C GLU A 67 -15.64 16.29 -8.02
N PRO A 68 -16.72 17.04 -8.36
CA PRO A 68 -16.62 18.34 -9.04
C PRO A 68 -15.76 19.37 -8.31
N VAL A 69 -15.73 19.30 -6.98
CA VAL A 69 -14.95 20.19 -6.11
C VAL A 69 -13.43 20.09 -6.33
N ILE A 70 -12.95 18.98 -6.89
CA ILE A 70 -11.53 18.83 -7.24
C ILE A 70 -11.18 19.66 -8.48
N GLY A 71 -12.17 20.15 -9.24
CA GLY A 71 -11.98 21.05 -10.37
C GLY A 71 -11.35 20.39 -11.59
N LEU A 72 -11.36 19.05 -11.67
CA LEU A 72 -10.88 18.33 -12.85
C LEU A 72 -11.93 18.39 -13.96
N SER A 73 -11.47 18.47 -15.21
CA SER A 73 -12.37 18.28 -16.35
C SER A 73 -12.96 16.88 -16.32
N ASN A 74 -14.18 16.72 -16.85
CA ASN A 74 -14.87 15.43 -16.86
C ASN A 74 -14.03 14.32 -17.51
N ASP A 75 -13.35 14.62 -18.61
CA ASP A 75 -12.48 13.64 -19.29
C ASP A 75 -11.29 13.24 -18.44
N LEU A 76 -10.64 14.21 -17.79
CA LEU A 76 -9.48 13.94 -16.94
C LEU A 76 -9.88 13.15 -15.69
N GLY A 77 -10.98 13.53 -15.03
CA GLY A 77 -11.53 12.82 -13.88
C GLY A 77 -11.91 11.37 -14.25
N ASN A 78 -12.54 11.16 -15.40
CA ASN A 78 -12.86 9.82 -15.90
C ASN A 78 -11.60 8.99 -16.17
N ASN A 79 -10.62 9.52 -16.88
CA ASN A 79 -9.36 8.82 -17.18
C ASN A 79 -8.58 8.47 -15.90
N LEU A 80 -8.47 9.41 -14.96
CA LEU A 80 -7.82 9.18 -13.67
C LEU A 80 -8.57 8.15 -12.83
N SER A 81 -9.90 8.21 -12.81
CA SER A 81 -10.72 7.24 -12.08
C SER A 81 -10.52 5.82 -12.63
N GLN A 82 -10.46 5.65 -13.95
CA GLN A 82 -10.17 4.37 -14.57
C GLN A 82 -8.77 3.88 -14.22
N GLY A 83 -7.76 4.75 -14.31
CA GLY A 83 -6.39 4.40 -13.90
C GLY A 83 -6.32 3.96 -12.43
N LEU A 84 -6.96 4.72 -11.53
CA LEU A 84 -7.01 4.41 -10.10
C LEU A 84 -7.76 3.12 -9.79
N LEU A 85 -8.79 2.77 -10.56
CA LEU A 85 -9.53 1.51 -10.38
C LEU A 85 -8.59 0.29 -10.45
N TYR A 86 -7.62 0.32 -11.38
CA TYR A 86 -6.62 -0.73 -11.53
C TYR A 86 -5.39 -0.53 -10.64
N ALA A 87 -5.03 0.72 -10.34
CA ALA A 87 -3.80 1.06 -9.63
C ALA A 87 -3.93 1.09 -8.11
N GLN A 88 -5.12 1.30 -7.54
CA GLN A 88 -5.30 1.53 -6.09
C GLN A 88 -4.67 0.41 -5.23
N PHE A 89 -4.99 -0.86 -5.51
CA PHE A 89 -4.43 -1.99 -4.75
C PHE A 89 -2.93 -2.23 -5.00
N PRO A 90 -2.42 -2.19 -6.26
CA PRO A 90 -0.98 -2.20 -6.52
C PRO A 90 -0.23 -1.07 -5.80
N LEU A 91 -0.78 0.14 -5.75
CA LEU A 91 -0.20 1.28 -5.05
C LEU A 91 -0.20 1.08 -3.53
N TYR A 92 -1.25 0.50 -2.96
CA TYR A 92 -1.26 0.10 -1.55
C TYR A 92 -0.20 -0.96 -1.25
N GLY A 93 -0.06 -1.96 -2.13
CA GLY A 93 1.01 -2.94 -2.04
C GLY A 93 2.39 -2.29 -2.14
N LEU A 94 2.58 -1.32 -3.04
CA LEU A 94 3.84 -0.59 -3.18
C LEU A 94 4.18 0.20 -1.92
N LEU A 95 3.21 0.95 -1.39
CA LEU A 95 3.35 1.66 -0.12
C LEU A 95 3.74 0.70 1.01
N MET A 96 3.05 -0.43 1.12
CA MET A 96 3.33 -1.46 2.11
C MET A 96 4.75 -2.01 1.97
N ALA A 97 5.19 -2.33 0.75
CA ALA A 97 6.54 -2.79 0.47
C ALA A 97 7.61 -1.76 0.86
N LEU A 98 7.37 -0.47 0.59
CA LEU A 98 8.30 0.60 0.97
C LEU A 98 8.41 0.74 2.49
N ILE A 99 7.29 0.65 3.22
CA ILE A 99 7.27 0.74 4.68
C ILE A 99 7.95 -0.48 5.30
N LEU A 100 7.71 -1.68 4.75
CA LEU A 100 8.33 -2.93 5.20
C LEU A 100 9.86 -2.95 5.09
N ARG A 101 10.47 -2.04 4.32
CA ARG A 101 11.94 -1.86 4.31
C ARG A 101 12.49 -1.33 5.62
N PHE A 102 11.68 -0.59 6.38
CA PHE A 102 12.12 0.15 7.57
C PHE A 102 11.31 -0.19 8.83
N LYS A 103 10.11 -0.73 8.68
CA LYS A 103 9.15 -1.01 9.76
C LYS A 103 8.58 -2.42 9.64
N HIS A 104 7.84 -2.85 10.65
CA HIS A 104 7.19 -4.17 10.68
C HIS A 104 5.84 -4.17 9.94
N LEU A 105 5.30 -5.38 9.71
CA LEU A 105 4.05 -5.61 8.97
C LEU A 105 2.86 -4.81 9.50
N ALA A 106 2.65 -4.79 10.83
CA ALA A 106 1.53 -4.06 11.42
C ALA A 106 1.59 -2.54 11.15
N ALA A 107 2.79 -1.94 11.11
CA ALA A 107 2.93 -0.53 10.75
C ALA A 107 2.56 -0.32 9.26
N ALA A 108 3.02 -1.20 8.37
CA ALA A 108 2.72 -1.12 6.95
C ALA A 108 1.22 -1.29 6.66
N LEU A 109 0.57 -2.27 7.28
CA LEU A 109 -0.89 -2.47 7.21
C LEU A 109 -1.64 -1.27 7.78
N GLY A 110 -1.27 -0.82 8.98
CA GLY A 110 -1.88 0.35 9.62
C GLY A 110 -1.79 1.60 8.75
N THR A 111 -0.66 1.83 8.08
CA THR A 111 -0.52 2.94 7.14
C THR A 111 -1.40 2.79 5.91
N VAL A 112 -1.49 1.60 5.30
CA VAL A 112 -2.38 1.38 4.14
C VAL A 112 -3.85 1.60 4.53
N ILE A 113 -4.27 1.08 5.69
CA ILE A 113 -5.62 1.28 6.24
C ILE A 113 -5.86 2.77 6.48
N ALA A 114 -4.91 3.48 7.09
CA ALA A 114 -5.03 4.90 7.35
C ALA A 114 -5.15 5.71 6.05
N VAL A 115 -4.32 5.43 5.04
CA VAL A 115 -4.41 6.05 3.72
C VAL A 115 -5.79 5.80 3.12
N HIS A 116 -6.24 4.55 3.06
CA HIS A 116 -7.58 4.24 2.54
C HIS A 116 -8.70 4.97 3.30
N ALA A 117 -8.65 4.98 4.64
CA ALA A 117 -9.61 5.67 5.50
C ALA A 117 -9.58 7.19 5.31
N LEU A 118 -8.43 7.80 5.00
CA LEU A 118 -8.35 9.23 4.68
C LEU A 118 -9.13 9.55 3.40
N GLY A 119 -9.07 8.69 2.38
CA GLY A 119 -9.88 8.85 1.17
C GLY A 119 -11.39 8.81 1.49
N ILE A 120 -11.83 7.86 2.31
CA ILE A 120 -13.23 7.76 2.76
C ILE A 120 -13.64 8.99 3.57
N GLY A 121 -12.82 9.38 4.56
CA GLY A 121 -13.07 10.53 5.41
C GLY A 121 -13.19 11.83 4.61
N PHE A 122 -12.34 12.02 3.59
CA PHE A 122 -12.44 13.17 2.71
C PHE A 122 -13.74 13.17 1.89
N LEU A 123 -14.17 12.02 1.36
CA LEU A 123 -15.46 11.91 0.68
C LEU A 123 -16.65 12.19 1.60
N LEU A 124 -16.60 11.74 2.84
CA LEU A 124 -17.64 12.03 3.84
C LEU A 124 -17.68 13.53 4.16
N LEU A 125 -16.51 14.14 4.32
CA LEU A 125 -16.39 15.58 4.54
C LEU A 125 -16.97 16.39 3.37
N LEU A 126 -16.61 16.02 2.13
CA LEU A 126 -17.18 16.63 0.93
C LEU A 126 -18.69 16.45 0.85
N THR A 127 -19.19 15.25 1.18
CA THR A 127 -20.64 14.98 1.17
C THR A 127 -21.34 15.88 2.18
N TYR A 128 -20.82 15.97 3.41
CA TYR A 128 -21.37 16.80 4.47
C TYR A 128 -21.49 18.28 4.04
N PHE A 129 -20.44 18.85 3.45
CA PHE A 129 -20.43 20.24 2.98
C PHE A 129 -21.28 20.50 1.73
N HIS A 130 -21.65 19.49 0.94
CA HIS A 130 -22.58 19.66 -0.18
C HIS A 130 -24.06 19.63 0.26
N THR A 131 -24.37 18.95 1.37
CA THR A 131 -25.73 18.83 1.90
C THR A 131 -26.16 19.94 2.87
N HIS A 132 -25.22 20.75 3.35
CA HIS A 132 -25.46 21.84 4.32
C HIS A 132 -24.92 23.16 3.78
#